data_AF-A0A292E3T9-F1
#
_entry.id   AF-A0A292E3T9-F1
#
_cell.length_a   1.000
_cell.length_b   1.000
_cell.length_c   1.000
_cell.angle_alpha   90.00
_cell.angle_beta   90.00
_cell.angle_gamma   90.00
#
_symmetry.space_group_name_H-M   'P 1'
#
loop_
_entity.id
_entity.type
_entity.pdbx_description
1 polymer ?
#
loop_
_entity_poly.entity_id
_entity_poly.type
_entity_poly.pdbx_seq_one_letter_code
_entity_poly.pdbx_strand_id
1 'polypeptide(L)'
;MKNLEIYRTGGTSAKMQLGIPVPLTPDGRAYRYSPNERAFPRHFVLGNRLPGFPVPETMSARMTHMPGQPGTVCPYSGVIENDDAFTHPDDKAAAIDTVHHAAMEDVTAAFHDMFSNLGRKFANSKHVGIKAGPRKSPRPKPRFARKDLLREIVCDECGRDYGVFAISLFCPDCGAPNLHLHFAREIDLVRQQVELAERLEPEQGELAYRLLGNAHEDVLTAFEASLKTAYLHEVSGRPAGSPAMKSVGNAFQNIEKAQKRFAEFGFDPFSALDTATLAVLTLNIQKRHVIGHNLGVADASFAQHAADAKLGETITLVARDILQFGAVCQMVVDSTDGWLANGHAPRPAGSLPIIDALPEVSHPPALQVAGLGPLAVDVGLWISSQSETGYDTIIEGDDIREAFQDQSVADLELAIAELAADGYVTSTHYSSNVPRVRTTADLFATFDPHTQQHDPVADAAKLAESILAGPDAVDVGALHAETGWPLRRFNPAIAQIILLIDSGRVGDEYGTEYPSRWFHALAEDRVELKRFVARSGS
;
A
#
# COMPACT_ATOMS: atom_id res chain seq x y z
N MET A 1 -8.04 -55.96 -19.76
CA MET A 1 -8.16 -55.17 -18.51
C MET A 1 -8.69 -53.81 -18.93
N LYS A 2 -10.02 -53.67 -19.01
CA LYS A 2 -10.63 -52.61 -19.81
C LYS A 2 -10.40 -51.23 -19.18
N ASN A 3 -10.32 -51.15 -17.86
CA ASN A 3 -10.14 -49.88 -17.14
C ASN A 3 -8.67 -49.46 -17.09
N LEU A 4 -7.72 -50.38 -16.94
CA LEU A 4 -6.28 -50.07 -16.97
C LEU A 4 -5.76 -49.78 -18.39
N GLU A 5 -6.33 -50.41 -19.41
CA GLU A 5 -5.92 -50.21 -20.81
C GLU A 5 -6.08 -48.76 -21.28
N ILE A 6 -7.02 -48.00 -20.70
CA ILE A 6 -7.24 -46.58 -21.02
C ILE A 6 -6.01 -45.73 -20.69
N TYR A 7 -5.21 -46.12 -19.71
CA TYR A 7 -4.00 -45.40 -19.31
C TYR A 7 -2.74 -45.98 -19.93
N ARG A 8 -2.81 -47.03 -20.75
CA ARG A 8 -1.62 -47.71 -21.25
C ARG A 8 -0.90 -46.88 -22.31
N THR A 9 0.36 -46.57 -22.06
CA THR A 9 1.26 -45.87 -22.98
C THR A 9 2.31 -46.79 -23.60
N GLY A 10 2.50 -48.00 -23.05
CA GLY A 10 3.46 -48.98 -23.56
C GLY A 10 3.52 -50.30 -22.78
N GLY A 11 4.64 -51.02 -22.93
CA GLY A 11 4.93 -52.25 -22.19
C GLY A 11 4.23 -53.52 -22.71
N THR A 12 4.38 -54.63 -21.98
CA THR A 12 3.76 -55.93 -22.27
C THR A 12 2.54 -56.18 -21.38
N SER A 13 1.78 -57.26 -21.62
CA SER A 13 0.66 -57.65 -20.77
C SER A 13 1.06 -57.96 -19.32
N ALA A 14 2.32 -58.38 -19.09
CA ALA A 14 2.86 -58.67 -17.76
C ALA A 14 3.57 -57.47 -17.10
N LYS A 15 3.99 -56.47 -17.90
CA LYS A 15 4.63 -55.23 -17.43
C LYS A 15 4.08 -54.05 -18.24
N MET A 16 2.94 -53.51 -17.79
CA MET A 16 2.30 -52.37 -18.44
C MET A 16 3.02 -51.07 -18.06
N GLN A 17 3.20 -50.18 -19.05
CA GLN A 17 3.55 -48.79 -18.81
C GLN A 17 2.27 -47.97 -18.92
N LEU A 18 1.99 -47.17 -17.88
CA LEU A 18 0.77 -46.37 -17.78
C LEU A 18 1.12 -44.88 -17.74
N GLY A 19 0.41 -44.07 -18.50
CA GLY A 19 0.42 -42.62 -18.44
C GLY A 19 -0.87 -42.12 -17.81
N ILE A 20 -0.77 -41.63 -16.58
CA ILE A 20 -1.88 -40.96 -15.90
C ILE A 20 -1.80 -39.48 -16.28
N PRO A 21 -2.87 -38.87 -16.82
CA PRO A 21 -2.87 -37.45 -17.12
C PRO A 21 -2.74 -36.64 -15.83
N VAL A 22 -1.96 -35.56 -15.88
CA VAL A 22 -1.79 -34.63 -14.76
C VAL A 22 -3.14 -33.98 -14.45
N PRO A 23 -3.47 -33.71 -13.17
CA PRO A 23 -4.69 -32.97 -12.84
C PRO A 23 -4.77 -31.63 -13.57
N LEU A 24 -5.96 -31.33 -14.09
CA LEU A 24 -6.26 -30.10 -14.82
C LEU A 24 -7.28 -29.25 -14.08
N THR A 25 -7.23 -27.93 -14.23
CA THR A 25 -8.32 -27.01 -13.88
C THR A 25 -9.52 -27.21 -14.83
N PRO A 26 -10.72 -26.70 -14.48
CA PRO A 26 -11.86 -26.71 -15.41
C PRO A 26 -11.55 -26.10 -16.79
N ASP A 27 -10.68 -25.09 -16.82
CA ASP A 27 -10.24 -24.40 -18.04
C ASP A 27 -9.06 -25.10 -18.74
N GLY A 28 -8.65 -26.28 -18.27
CA GLY A 28 -7.67 -27.13 -18.94
C GLY A 28 -6.19 -26.86 -18.59
N ARG A 29 -5.91 -26.07 -17.55
CA ARG A 29 -4.52 -25.79 -17.11
C ARG A 29 -4.00 -26.88 -16.19
N ALA A 30 -2.77 -27.32 -16.38
CA ALA A 30 -2.16 -28.39 -15.60
C ALA A 30 -1.56 -27.86 -14.29
N TYR A 31 -1.85 -28.51 -13.16
CA TYR A 31 -1.26 -28.14 -11.87
C TYR A 31 0.24 -28.44 -11.84
N ARG A 32 0.99 -27.55 -11.18
CA ARG A 32 2.43 -27.64 -10.96
C ARG A 32 2.79 -27.19 -9.54
N TYR A 33 3.90 -27.69 -9.04
CA TYR A 33 4.40 -27.45 -7.70
C TYR A 33 5.92 -27.33 -7.69
N SER A 34 6.43 -26.16 -7.32
CA SER A 34 7.86 -25.86 -7.31
C SER A 34 8.64 -26.84 -6.41
N PRO A 35 9.74 -27.44 -6.90
CA PRO A 35 10.63 -28.23 -6.06
C PRO A 35 11.41 -27.35 -5.06
N ASN A 36 11.54 -26.04 -5.31
CA ASN A 36 12.19 -25.11 -4.41
C ASN A 36 11.31 -24.82 -3.18
N GLU A 37 11.76 -25.24 -2.00
CA GLU A 37 11.05 -25.05 -0.73
C GLU A 37 10.99 -23.59 -0.28
N ARG A 38 11.86 -22.73 -0.83
CA ARG A 38 11.87 -21.29 -0.55
C ARG A 38 10.92 -20.50 -1.45
N ALA A 39 10.30 -21.13 -2.44
CA ALA A 39 9.28 -20.48 -3.24
C ALA A 39 7.99 -20.35 -2.41
N PHE A 40 7.46 -19.14 -2.28
CA PHE A 40 6.19 -18.91 -1.60
C PHE A 40 5.30 -18.01 -2.46
N PRO A 41 4.17 -18.53 -2.96
CA PRO A 41 3.71 -19.93 -2.91
C PRO A 41 4.58 -20.91 -3.72
N ARG A 42 4.27 -22.21 -3.62
CA ARG A 42 4.92 -23.27 -4.44
C ARG A 42 4.05 -23.74 -5.60
N HIS A 43 2.74 -23.60 -5.50
CA HIS A 43 1.78 -24.06 -6.51
C HIS A 43 1.53 -23.01 -7.60
N PHE A 44 1.29 -23.48 -8.82
CA PHE A 44 0.87 -22.70 -9.99
C PHE A 44 0.22 -23.64 -11.02
N VAL A 45 -0.34 -23.09 -12.10
CA VAL A 45 -0.94 -23.89 -13.18
C VAL A 45 -0.39 -23.44 -14.54
N LEU A 46 -0.25 -24.38 -15.47
CA LEU A 46 0.24 -24.13 -16.82
C LEU A 46 -0.83 -24.41 -17.86
N GLY A 47 -1.12 -23.42 -18.68
CA GLY A 47 -1.99 -23.52 -19.84
C GLY A 47 -1.21 -23.70 -21.14
N ASN A 48 -1.97 -23.64 -22.24
CA ASN A 48 -1.42 -23.71 -23.59
C ASN A 48 -0.90 -22.33 -24.03
N ARG A 49 -0.12 -22.30 -25.11
CA ARG A 49 0.22 -21.03 -25.74
C ARG A 49 -1.00 -20.45 -26.44
N LEU A 50 -1.16 -19.13 -26.42
CA LEU A 50 -2.21 -18.48 -27.19
C LEU A 50 -2.08 -18.80 -28.68
N PRO A 51 -3.18 -19.21 -29.35
CA PRO A 51 -3.18 -19.42 -30.79
C PRO A 51 -2.75 -18.15 -31.54
N GLY A 52 -1.82 -18.29 -32.49
CA GLY A 52 -1.33 -17.18 -33.30
C GLY A 52 -0.25 -16.30 -32.65
N PHE A 53 0.16 -16.58 -31.41
CA PHE A 53 1.29 -15.88 -30.81
C PHE A 53 2.61 -16.39 -31.42
N PRO A 54 3.44 -15.52 -32.04
CA PRO A 54 4.67 -15.96 -32.67
C PRO A 54 5.62 -16.49 -31.60
N VAL A 55 6.01 -17.76 -31.75
CA VAL A 55 7.08 -18.32 -30.91
C VAL A 55 8.40 -17.72 -31.38
N PRO A 56 9.14 -17.02 -30.51
CA PRO A 56 10.46 -16.52 -30.87
C PRO A 56 11.33 -17.68 -31.38
N GLU A 57 12.01 -17.51 -32.51
CA GLU A 57 12.97 -18.50 -33.02
C GLU A 57 14.25 -18.53 -32.18
N THR A 58 14.55 -17.43 -31.49
CA THR A 58 15.69 -17.25 -30.58
C THR A 58 15.24 -16.66 -29.26
N MET A 59 15.98 -16.93 -28.18
CA MET A 59 15.73 -16.30 -26.88
C MET A 59 15.90 -14.78 -26.98
N SER A 60 14.93 -14.03 -26.43
CA SER A 60 15.12 -12.59 -26.22
C SER A 60 16.05 -12.36 -25.03
N ALA A 61 16.61 -11.16 -24.91
CA ALA A 61 17.51 -10.82 -23.81
C ALA A 61 16.85 -10.86 -22.41
N ARG A 62 15.51 -10.91 -22.37
CA ARG A 62 14.72 -11.05 -21.15
C ARG A 62 14.51 -12.51 -20.73
N MET A 63 14.68 -13.48 -21.64
CA MET A 63 14.39 -14.89 -21.38
C MET A 63 15.57 -15.62 -20.73
N THR A 64 15.26 -16.58 -19.87
CA THR A 64 16.25 -17.50 -19.28
C THR A 64 16.08 -18.94 -19.75
N HIS A 65 14.95 -19.26 -20.38
CA HIS A 65 14.66 -20.57 -20.97
C HIS A 65 14.02 -20.42 -22.35
N MET A 66 14.29 -21.38 -23.24
CA MET A 66 13.72 -21.33 -24.59
C MET A 66 12.25 -21.80 -24.55
N PRO A 67 11.30 -20.98 -25.00
CA PRO A 67 9.88 -21.31 -24.91
C PRO A 67 9.55 -22.62 -25.63
N GLY A 68 8.80 -23.52 -24.98
CA GLY A 68 8.35 -24.79 -25.57
C GLY A 68 9.40 -25.91 -25.60
N GLN A 69 10.60 -25.68 -25.05
CA GLN A 69 11.55 -26.75 -24.75
C GLN A 69 11.20 -27.44 -23.43
N PRO A 70 11.55 -28.72 -23.23
CA PRO A 70 11.37 -29.40 -21.96
C PRO A 70 12.03 -28.63 -20.81
N GLY A 71 11.37 -28.60 -19.66
CA GLY A 71 11.81 -27.83 -18.49
C GLY A 71 10.81 -26.74 -18.15
N THR A 72 10.62 -26.54 -16.86
CA THR A 72 9.69 -25.56 -16.31
C THR A 72 10.47 -24.59 -15.43
N VAL A 73 10.15 -23.30 -15.53
CA VAL A 73 10.66 -22.27 -14.65
C VAL A 73 9.68 -22.08 -13.49
N CYS A 74 10.19 -22.03 -12.26
CA CYS A 74 9.35 -21.67 -11.12
C CYS A 74 8.98 -20.19 -11.20
N PRO A 75 7.68 -19.83 -11.28
CA PRO A 75 7.28 -18.44 -11.49
C PRO A 75 7.62 -17.52 -10.30
N TYR A 76 7.80 -18.06 -9.10
CA TYR A 76 8.11 -17.28 -7.89
C TYR A 76 9.61 -17.18 -7.57
N SER A 77 10.41 -18.20 -7.95
CA SER A 77 11.83 -18.27 -7.57
C SER A 77 12.82 -18.28 -8.72
N GLY A 78 12.36 -18.45 -9.96
CA GLY A 78 13.21 -18.52 -11.15
C GLY A 78 13.99 -19.84 -11.31
N VAL A 79 13.90 -20.78 -10.36
CA VAL A 79 14.54 -22.10 -10.47
C VAL A 79 14.00 -22.85 -11.68
N ILE A 80 14.91 -23.39 -12.50
CA ILE A 80 14.62 -24.19 -13.68
C ILE A 80 14.90 -25.64 -13.37
N GLU A 81 13.91 -26.50 -13.59
CA GLU A 81 14.04 -27.95 -13.42
C GLU A 81 13.22 -28.68 -14.49
N ASN A 82 13.41 -29.99 -14.62
CA ASN A 82 12.60 -30.83 -15.52
C ASN A 82 11.12 -30.82 -15.10
N ASP A 83 10.20 -30.95 -16.06
CA ASP A 83 8.75 -30.89 -15.82
C ASP A 83 8.27 -31.86 -14.72
N ASP A 84 8.88 -33.05 -14.64
CA ASP A 84 8.57 -34.06 -13.62
C ASP A 84 8.90 -33.61 -12.19
N ALA A 85 9.90 -32.74 -12.03
CA ALA A 85 10.27 -32.16 -10.73
C ALA A 85 9.18 -31.22 -10.20
N PHE A 86 8.33 -30.70 -11.08
CA PHE A 86 7.22 -29.82 -10.73
C PHE A 86 5.89 -30.56 -10.45
N THR A 87 5.92 -31.89 -10.34
CA THR A 87 4.71 -32.67 -10.01
C THR A 87 4.48 -32.66 -8.50
N HIS A 88 3.27 -32.27 -8.07
CA HIS A 88 2.91 -32.26 -6.66
C HIS A 88 2.93 -33.70 -6.08
N PRO A 89 3.46 -33.92 -4.85
CA PRO A 89 3.44 -35.23 -4.21
C PRO A 89 2.04 -35.85 -4.12
N ASP A 90 1.03 -35.06 -3.72
CA ASP A 90 -0.37 -35.51 -3.66
C ASP A 90 -0.94 -35.89 -5.04
N ASP A 91 -0.51 -35.25 -6.12
CA ASP A 91 -0.96 -35.61 -7.47
C ASP A 91 -0.40 -36.99 -7.87
N LYS A 92 0.84 -37.32 -7.45
CA LYS A 92 1.40 -38.67 -7.60
C LYS A 92 0.60 -39.70 -6.79
N ALA A 93 0.24 -39.36 -5.55
CA ALA A 93 -0.58 -40.24 -4.71
C ALA A 93 -1.97 -40.48 -5.32
N ALA A 94 -2.62 -39.42 -5.84
CA ALA A 94 -3.91 -39.51 -6.51
C ALA A 94 -3.85 -40.32 -7.82
N ALA A 95 -2.74 -40.20 -8.58
CA ALA A 95 -2.50 -41.03 -9.75
C ALA A 95 -2.39 -42.52 -9.38
N ILE A 96 -1.67 -42.84 -8.30
CA ILE A 96 -1.56 -44.21 -7.78
C ILE A 96 -2.93 -44.74 -7.33
N ASP A 97 -3.72 -43.94 -6.62
CA ASP A 97 -5.07 -44.33 -6.21
C ASP A 97 -6.00 -44.56 -7.41
N THR A 98 -5.87 -43.75 -8.46
CA THR A 98 -6.61 -43.91 -9.73
C THR A 98 -6.25 -45.24 -10.41
N VAL A 99 -4.97 -45.60 -10.45
CA VAL A 99 -4.51 -46.90 -10.97
C VAL A 99 -5.04 -48.04 -10.11
N HIS A 100 -4.96 -47.93 -8.79
CA HIS A 100 -5.46 -48.95 -7.86
C HIS A 100 -6.96 -49.16 -8.03
N HIS A 101 -7.73 -48.08 -8.12
CA HIS A 101 -9.17 -48.13 -8.40
C HIS A 101 -9.46 -48.82 -9.74
N ALA A 102 -8.76 -48.43 -10.82
CA ALA A 102 -8.93 -49.05 -12.13
C ALA A 102 -8.60 -50.56 -12.13
N ALA A 103 -7.53 -50.95 -11.43
CA ALA A 103 -7.15 -52.34 -11.24
C ALA A 103 -8.20 -53.13 -10.43
N MET A 104 -8.70 -52.57 -9.33
CA MET A 104 -9.75 -53.19 -8.51
C MET A 104 -11.05 -53.38 -9.28
N GLU A 105 -11.45 -52.41 -10.11
CA GLU A 105 -12.64 -52.53 -10.96
C GLU A 105 -12.45 -53.62 -12.03
N ASP A 106 -11.26 -53.71 -12.65
CA ASP A 106 -10.95 -54.79 -13.60
C ASP A 106 -10.96 -56.18 -12.94
N VAL A 107 -10.41 -56.31 -11.73
CA VAL A 107 -10.43 -57.55 -10.94
C VAL A 107 -11.87 -57.90 -10.56
N THR A 108 -12.64 -56.94 -10.06
CA THR A 108 -14.04 -57.15 -9.66
C THR A 108 -14.88 -57.58 -10.85
N ALA A 109 -14.69 -56.96 -12.02
CA ALA A 109 -15.34 -57.33 -13.27
C ALA A 109 -14.94 -58.75 -13.70
N ALA A 110 -13.66 -59.10 -13.66
CA ALA A 110 -13.18 -60.43 -14.03
C ALA A 110 -13.74 -61.53 -13.11
N PHE A 111 -13.77 -61.31 -11.79
CA PHE A 111 -14.39 -62.24 -10.85
C PHE A 111 -15.90 -62.37 -11.09
N HIS A 112 -16.60 -61.24 -11.30
CA HIS A 112 -18.03 -61.27 -11.60
C HIS A 112 -18.31 -62.05 -12.88
N ASP A 113 -17.53 -61.82 -13.95
CA ASP A 113 -17.67 -62.55 -15.21
C ASP A 113 -17.35 -64.04 -15.03
N MET A 114 -16.33 -64.40 -14.26
CA MET A 114 -16.02 -65.79 -13.92
C MET A 114 -17.18 -66.46 -13.17
N PHE A 115 -17.72 -65.83 -12.13
CA PHE A 115 -18.87 -66.35 -11.37
C PHE A 115 -20.15 -66.41 -12.22
N SER A 116 -20.38 -65.44 -13.10
CA SER A 116 -21.52 -65.46 -14.02
C SER A 116 -21.39 -66.59 -15.05
N ASN A 117 -20.18 -66.83 -15.56
CA ASN A 117 -19.88 -67.94 -16.47
C ASN A 117 -20.03 -69.29 -15.78
N LEU A 118 -19.56 -69.40 -14.53
CA LEU A 118 -19.74 -70.59 -13.70
C LEU A 118 -21.25 -70.82 -13.45
N GLY A 119 -21.98 -69.78 -13.05
CA GLY A 119 -23.43 -69.83 -12.88
C GLY A 119 -24.17 -70.25 -14.15
N ARG A 120 -23.76 -69.76 -15.32
CA ARG A 120 -24.30 -70.21 -16.62
C ARG A 120 -24.00 -71.69 -16.90
N LYS A 121 -22.78 -72.16 -16.61
CA LYS A 121 -22.39 -73.56 -16.82
C LYS A 121 -23.11 -74.53 -15.88
N PHE A 122 -23.38 -74.12 -14.65
CA PHE A 122 -24.10 -74.90 -13.65
C PHE A 122 -25.62 -74.59 -13.62
N ALA A 123 -26.15 -73.83 -14.59
CA ALA A 123 -27.58 -73.52 -14.66
C ALA A 123 -28.46 -74.77 -14.92
N ASN A 124 -27.88 -75.81 -15.55
CA ASN A 124 -28.56 -77.06 -15.89
C ASN A 124 -28.18 -78.25 -14.98
N SER A 125 -27.35 -78.05 -13.96
CA SER A 125 -26.97 -79.12 -13.03
C SER A 125 -27.99 -79.27 -11.90
N LYS A 126 -28.52 -80.50 -11.72
CA LYS A 126 -29.55 -80.81 -10.71
C LYS A 126 -29.06 -80.78 -9.24
N HIS A 127 -27.75 -80.73 -9.00
CA HIS A 127 -27.17 -80.95 -7.67
C HIS A 127 -26.36 -79.78 -7.10
N VAL A 128 -26.00 -78.78 -7.91
CA VAL A 128 -25.25 -77.59 -7.48
C VAL A 128 -25.75 -76.39 -8.29
N GLY A 129 -26.07 -75.29 -7.61
CA GLY A 129 -26.47 -74.03 -8.24
C GLY A 129 -25.59 -72.88 -7.75
N ILE A 130 -24.97 -72.16 -8.68
CA ILE A 130 -24.11 -71.03 -8.37
C ILE A 130 -24.77 -69.77 -8.93
N LYS A 131 -25.20 -68.86 -8.04
CA LYS A 131 -25.76 -67.57 -8.42
C LYS A 131 -24.71 -66.49 -8.23
N ALA A 132 -24.39 -65.75 -9.30
CA ALA A 132 -23.59 -64.54 -9.17
C ALA A 132 -24.42 -63.48 -8.42
N GLY A 133 -23.82 -62.82 -7.42
CA GLY A 133 -24.44 -61.71 -6.71
C GLY A 133 -24.69 -60.50 -7.62
N PRO A 134 -25.46 -59.50 -7.15
CA PRO A 134 -25.74 -58.29 -7.93
C PRO A 134 -24.45 -57.58 -8.32
N ARG A 135 -24.43 -57.01 -9.53
CA ARG A 135 -23.32 -56.16 -9.99
C ARG A 135 -23.18 -55.00 -8.99
N LYS A 136 -22.01 -54.88 -8.35
CA LYS A 136 -21.73 -53.71 -7.50
C LYS A 136 -21.81 -52.46 -8.37
N SER A 137 -22.40 -51.40 -7.84
CA SER A 137 -22.33 -50.09 -8.49
C SER A 137 -20.86 -49.68 -8.62
N PRO A 138 -20.43 -49.16 -9.79
CA PRO A 138 -19.08 -48.66 -9.95
C PRO A 138 -18.80 -47.61 -8.87
N ARG A 139 -17.65 -47.74 -8.19
CA ARG A 139 -17.25 -46.67 -7.28
C ARG A 139 -17.01 -45.39 -8.08
N PRO A 140 -17.45 -44.22 -7.58
CA PRO A 140 -17.18 -42.97 -8.26
C PRO A 140 -15.66 -42.78 -8.35
N LYS A 141 -15.18 -42.44 -9.56
CA LYS A 141 -13.76 -42.14 -9.76
C LYS A 141 -13.35 -40.99 -8.84
N PRO A 142 -12.17 -41.05 -8.20
CA PRO A 142 -11.62 -39.92 -7.47
C PRO A 142 -11.62 -38.67 -8.36
N ARG A 143 -12.14 -37.55 -7.83
CA ARG A 143 -12.13 -36.25 -8.53
C ARG A 143 -11.18 -35.32 -7.81
N PHE A 144 -10.31 -34.69 -8.57
CA PHE A 144 -9.39 -33.67 -8.07
C PHE A 144 -9.97 -32.29 -8.35
N ALA A 145 -10.05 -31.43 -7.34
CA ALA A 145 -10.42 -30.03 -7.50
C ALA A 145 -9.74 -29.19 -6.43
N ARG A 146 -8.97 -28.17 -6.85
CA ARG A 146 -8.55 -27.07 -5.97
C ARG A 146 -9.38 -25.84 -6.35
N LYS A 147 -9.90 -25.12 -5.35
CA LYS A 147 -10.67 -23.88 -5.52
C LYS A 147 -9.93 -22.75 -4.81
N ASP A 148 -8.81 -22.34 -5.40
CA ASP A 148 -8.06 -21.18 -4.93
C ASP A 148 -8.20 -20.04 -5.95
N LEU A 149 -8.16 -18.81 -5.48
CA LEU A 149 -8.23 -17.62 -6.33
C LEU A 149 -7.00 -17.56 -7.24
N LEU A 150 -7.22 -17.69 -8.55
CA LEU A 150 -6.16 -17.79 -9.55
C LEU A 150 -5.97 -16.47 -10.28
N ARG A 151 -4.73 -15.99 -10.35
CA ARG A 151 -4.32 -14.87 -11.21
C ARG A 151 -3.85 -15.45 -12.53
N GLU A 152 -4.71 -15.34 -13.54
CA GLU A 152 -4.45 -15.80 -14.90
C GLU A 152 -3.66 -14.75 -15.68
N ILE A 153 -2.60 -15.19 -16.36
CA ILE A 153 -1.67 -14.33 -17.07
C ILE A 153 -1.26 -15.01 -18.37
N VAL A 154 -1.11 -14.19 -19.40
CA VAL A 154 -0.45 -14.58 -20.64
C VAL A 154 0.87 -13.84 -20.72
N CYS A 155 1.97 -14.58 -20.85
CA CYS A 155 3.29 -13.98 -21.04
C CYS A 155 3.34 -13.21 -22.37
N ASP A 156 3.75 -11.96 -22.32
CA ASP A 156 3.91 -11.06 -23.46
C ASP A 156 5.17 -11.33 -24.29
N GLU A 157 6.08 -12.16 -23.77
CA GLU A 157 7.30 -12.57 -24.47
C GLU A 157 7.12 -13.86 -25.29
N CYS A 158 6.40 -14.86 -24.75
CA CYS A 158 6.23 -16.15 -25.41
C CYS A 158 4.79 -16.62 -25.62
N GLY A 159 3.79 -15.88 -25.13
CA GLY A 159 2.36 -16.19 -25.30
C GLY A 159 1.85 -17.33 -24.43
N ARG A 160 2.63 -17.81 -23.46
CA ARG A 160 2.22 -18.88 -22.54
C ARG A 160 1.09 -18.36 -21.64
N ASP A 161 -0.06 -19.04 -21.66
CA ASP A 161 -1.09 -18.89 -20.63
C ASP A 161 -0.71 -19.71 -19.39
N TYR A 162 -0.83 -19.10 -18.22
CA TYR A 162 -0.55 -19.73 -16.94
C TYR A 162 -1.32 -19.02 -15.83
N GLY A 163 -1.37 -19.66 -14.66
CA GLY A 163 -2.01 -19.08 -13.50
C GLY A 163 -1.18 -19.25 -12.25
N VAL A 164 -1.21 -18.24 -11.38
CA VAL A 164 -0.49 -18.21 -10.10
C VAL A 164 -1.40 -17.72 -8.98
N PHE A 165 -0.98 -17.96 -7.74
CA PHE A 165 -1.80 -17.70 -6.55
C PHE A 165 -1.29 -16.52 -5.72
N ALA A 166 -0.20 -15.89 -6.18
CA ALA A 166 0.34 -14.65 -5.66
C ALA A 166 0.99 -13.87 -6.82
N ILE A 167 1.53 -12.68 -6.54
CA ILE A 167 2.42 -12.00 -7.49
C ILE A 167 3.61 -12.92 -7.77
N SER A 168 3.87 -13.16 -9.05
CA SER A 168 5.00 -13.97 -9.50
C SER A 168 5.94 -13.11 -10.33
N LEU A 169 7.21 -13.52 -10.40
CA LEU A 169 8.25 -12.74 -11.06
C LEU A 169 8.51 -13.22 -12.48
N PHE A 170 8.37 -14.52 -12.76
CA PHE A 170 8.86 -15.10 -14.01
C PHE A 170 7.78 -15.88 -14.76
N CYS A 171 7.87 -15.87 -16.09
CA CYS A 171 7.12 -16.78 -16.94
C CYS A 171 7.58 -18.22 -16.67
N PRO A 172 6.66 -19.17 -16.44
CA PRO A 172 7.05 -20.55 -16.17
C PRO A 172 7.53 -21.34 -17.41
N ASP A 173 7.43 -20.77 -18.61
CA ASP A 173 7.90 -21.36 -19.87
C ASP A 173 9.22 -20.72 -20.31
N CYS A 174 9.26 -19.40 -20.54
CA CYS A 174 10.48 -18.74 -21.04
C CYS A 174 11.37 -18.10 -19.96
N GLY A 175 10.90 -18.06 -18.71
CA GLY A 175 11.61 -17.44 -17.59
C GLY A 175 11.78 -15.92 -17.67
N ALA A 176 11.13 -15.25 -18.62
CA ALA A 176 11.14 -13.79 -18.68
C ALA A 176 10.46 -13.17 -17.46
N PRO A 177 10.98 -12.06 -16.90
CA PRO A 177 10.28 -11.30 -15.88
C PRO A 177 8.91 -10.81 -16.38
N ASN A 178 7.89 -10.96 -15.55
CA ASN A 178 6.49 -10.64 -15.85
C ASN A 178 5.84 -9.83 -14.72
N LEU A 179 6.63 -9.20 -13.85
CA LEU A 179 6.13 -8.40 -12.74
C LEU A 179 5.25 -7.25 -13.26
N HIS A 180 5.60 -6.68 -14.42
CA HIS A 180 4.79 -5.65 -15.06
C HIS A 180 3.39 -6.11 -15.46
N LEU A 181 3.24 -7.33 -15.99
CA LEU A 181 1.94 -7.92 -16.36
C LEU A 181 1.07 -8.15 -15.13
N HIS A 182 1.69 -8.57 -14.03
CA HIS A 182 1.00 -8.75 -12.76
C HIS A 182 0.39 -7.46 -12.26
N PHE A 183 1.12 -6.36 -12.34
CA PHE A 183 0.64 -5.06 -11.90
C PHE A 183 -0.38 -4.46 -12.88
N ALA A 184 -0.13 -4.55 -14.19
CA ALA A 184 -1.06 -4.09 -15.22
C ALA A 184 -2.45 -4.74 -15.09
N ARG A 185 -2.49 -6.05 -14.82
CA ARG A 185 -3.74 -6.77 -14.54
C ARG A 185 -4.49 -6.21 -13.32
N GLU A 186 -3.78 -5.78 -12.28
CA GLU A 186 -4.44 -5.16 -11.13
C GLU A 186 -4.98 -3.79 -11.49
N ILE A 187 -4.24 -2.99 -12.26
CA ILE A 187 -4.74 -1.71 -12.78
C ILE A 187 -6.00 -1.91 -13.63
N ASP A 188 -6.09 -3.01 -14.39
CA ASP A 188 -7.32 -3.36 -15.13
C ASP A 188 -8.51 -3.67 -14.23
N LEU A 189 -8.29 -4.26 -13.04
CA LEU A 189 -9.33 -4.50 -12.04
C LEU A 189 -9.71 -3.20 -11.31
N VAL A 190 -8.73 -2.39 -10.94
CA VAL A 190 -8.95 -1.04 -10.37
C VAL A 190 -9.78 -0.20 -11.32
N ARG A 191 -9.46 -0.20 -12.61
CA ARG A 191 -10.25 0.50 -13.63
C ARG A 191 -11.70 0.03 -13.68
N GLN A 192 -11.96 -1.27 -13.59
CA GLN A 192 -13.33 -1.79 -13.52
C GLN A 192 -14.08 -1.34 -12.26
N GLN A 193 -13.39 -1.23 -11.12
CA GLN A 193 -13.97 -0.68 -9.88
C GLN A 193 -14.31 0.81 -10.03
N VAL A 194 -13.40 1.59 -10.61
CA VAL A 194 -13.61 3.02 -10.90
C VAL A 194 -14.80 3.20 -11.85
N GLU A 195 -14.84 2.47 -12.96
CA GLU A 195 -15.96 2.51 -13.91
C GLU A 195 -17.28 2.08 -13.27
N LEU A 196 -17.27 1.15 -12.32
CA LEU A 196 -18.47 0.76 -11.58
C LEU A 196 -18.94 1.90 -10.67
N ALA A 197 -18.02 2.58 -9.98
CA ALA A 197 -18.33 3.71 -9.12
C ALA A 197 -18.93 4.89 -9.90
N GLU A 198 -18.39 5.20 -11.09
CA GLU A 198 -18.89 6.30 -11.96
C GLU A 198 -20.28 6.03 -12.54
N ARG A 199 -20.71 4.77 -12.62
CA ARG A 199 -22.05 4.38 -13.09
C ARG A 199 -23.12 4.41 -12.01
N LEU A 200 -22.77 4.67 -10.76
CA LEU A 200 -23.73 4.72 -9.66
C LEU A 200 -24.52 6.03 -9.67
N GLU A 201 -25.78 5.96 -9.28
CA GLU A 201 -26.65 7.13 -9.17
C GLU A 201 -26.21 8.04 -7.99
N PRO A 202 -26.50 9.35 -8.02
CA PRO A 202 -26.10 10.29 -6.96
C PRO A 202 -26.51 9.87 -5.54
N GLU A 203 -27.66 9.20 -5.39
CA GLU A 203 -28.15 8.68 -4.10
C GLU A 203 -27.26 7.57 -3.52
N GLN A 204 -26.39 6.98 -4.34
CA GLN A 204 -25.42 5.96 -3.95
C GLN A 204 -24.00 6.54 -3.77
N GLY A 205 -23.88 7.85 -3.55
CA GLY A 205 -22.59 8.54 -3.43
C GLY A 205 -21.63 7.95 -2.38
N GLU A 206 -22.13 7.46 -1.24
CA GLU A 206 -21.28 6.78 -0.23
C GLU A 206 -20.68 5.47 -0.76
N LEU A 207 -21.47 4.70 -1.52
CA LEU A 207 -20.99 3.46 -2.13
C LEU A 207 -19.96 3.76 -3.23
N ALA A 208 -20.21 4.77 -4.06
CA ALA A 208 -19.25 5.23 -5.07
C ALA A 208 -17.93 5.67 -4.41
N TYR A 209 -18.00 6.45 -3.34
CA TYR A 209 -16.83 6.89 -2.58
C TYR A 209 -16.02 5.70 -2.02
N ARG A 210 -16.69 4.70 -1.44
CA ARG A 210 -16.02 3.49 -0.92
C ARG A 210 -15.38 2.65 -2.02
N LEU A 211 -16.03 2.52 -3.18
CA LEU A 211 -15.45 1.81 -4.33
C LEU A 211 -14.19 2.52 -4.83
N LEU A 212 -14.19 3.86 -4.91
CA LEU A 212 -13.01 4.64 -5.28
C LEU A 212 -11.90 4.54 -4.21
N GLY A 213 -12.25 4.56 -2.92
CA GLY A 213 -11.30 4.36 -1.83
C GLY A 213 -10.62 3.00 -1.89
N ASN A 214 -11.39 1.93 -2.10
CA ASN A 214 -10.87 0.58 -2.29
C ASN A 214 -9.99 0.48 -3.54
N ALA A 215 -10.42 1.07 -4.66
CA ALA A 215 -9.65 1.10 -5.89
C ALA A 215 -8.28 1.77 -5.69
N HIS A 216 -8.24 2.88 -4.94
CA HIS A 216 -6.99 3.55 -4.57
C HIS A 216 -6.10 2.66 -3.66
N GLU A 217 -6.68 2.01 -2.64
CA GLU A 217 -5.95 1.10 -1.76
C GLU A 217 -5.41 -0.13 -2.49
N ASP A 218 -6.15 -0.65 -3.47
CA ASP A 218 -5.74 -1.78 -4.31
C ASP A 218 -4.51 -1.41 -5.18
N VAL A 219 -4.47 -0.19 -5.75
CA VAL A 219 -3.26 0.30 -6.46
C VAL A 219 -2.06 0.27 -5.52
N LEU A 220 -2.17 0.87 -4.34
CA LEU A 220 -1.04 0.95 -3.40
C LEU A 220 -0.61 -0.43 -2.90
N THR A 221 -1.57 -1.31 -2.61
CA THR A 221 -1.30 -2.66 -2.12
C THR A 221 -0.62 -3.50 -3.18
N ALA A 222 -1.09 -3.45 -4.42
CA ALA A 222 -0.45 -4.13 -5.54
C ALA A 222 0.95 -3.57 -5.82
N PHE A 223 1.13 -2.24 -5.69
CA PHE A 223 2.40 -1.57 -5.90
C PHE A 223 3.43 -1.99 -4.85
N GLU A 224 3.06 -1.92 -3.56
CA GLU A 224 3.89 -2.37 -2.44
C GLU A 224 4.27 -3.85 -2.61
N ALA A 225 3.29 -4.71 -2.91
CA ALA A 225 3.52 -6.13 -3.06
C ALA A 225 4.43 -6.45 -4.26
N SER A 226 4.36 -5.67 -5.34
CA SER A 226 5.23 -5.82 -6.51
C SER A 226 6.69 -5.51 -6.17
N LEU A 227 6.95 -4.33 -5.59
CA LEU A 227 8.29 -3.93 -5.16
C LEU A 227 8.86 -4.88 -4.11
N LYS A 228 8.04 -5.28 -3.13
CA LYS A 228 8.43 -6.21 -2.08
C LYS A 228 8.82 -7.58 -2.63
N THR A 229 8.05 -8.09 -3.59
CA THR A 229 8.33 -9.38 -4.22
C THR A 229 9.67 -9.35 -4.97
N ALA A 230 9.90 -8.31 -5.77
CA ALA A 230 11.17 -8.13 -6.49
C ALA A 230 12.37 -8.00 -5.52
N TYR A 231 12.25 -7.16 -4.51
CA TYR A 231 13.31 -6.97 -3.51
C TYR A 231 13.64 -8.26 -2.75
N LEU A 232 12.62 -8.99 -2.28
CA LEU A 232 12.83 -10.24 -1.53
C LEU A 232 13.47 -11.33 -2.39
N HIS A 233 13.16 -11.36 -3.69
CA HIS A 233 13.83 -12.26 -4.63
C HIS A 233 15.34 -11.99 -4.70
N GLU A 234 15.75 -10.73 -4.86
CA GLU A 234 17.16 -10.36 -4.90
C GLU A 234 17.88 -10.59 -3.57
N VAL A 235 17.20 -10.35 -2.44
CA VAL A 235 17.74 -10.73 -1.13
C VAL A 235 17.98 -12.24 -1.05
N SER A 236 17.08 -13.05 -1.60
CA SER A 236 17.20 -14.52 -1.57
C SER A 236 18.36 -15.05 -2.43
N GLY A 237 18.79 -14.27 -3.43
CA GLY A 237 19.94 -14.54 -4.28
C GLY A 237 21.29 -14.21 -3.63
N ARG A 238 21.32 -13.55 -2.46
CA ARG A 238 22.56 -13.17 -1.77
C ARG A 238 23.37 -14.41 -1.34
N PRO A 239 24.72 -14.33 -1.33
CA PRO A 239 25.57 -15.44 -0.90
C PRO A 239 25.28 -15.91 0.52
N ALA A 240 25.47 -17.21 0.76
CA ALA A 240 25.36 -17.80 2.09
C ALA A 240 26.33 -17.10 3.08
N GLY A 241 25.80 -16.66 4.23
CA GLY A 241 26.56 -15.90 5.23
C GLY A 241 26.35 -14.38 5.19
N SER A 242 25.52 -13.88 4.27
CA SER A 242 25.08 -12.47 4.28
C SER A 242 24.35 -12.12 5.58
N PRO A 243 24.47 -10.86 6.09
CA PRO A 243 23.82 -10.44 7.32
C PRO A 243 22.31 -10.71 7.33
N ALA A 244 21.78 -11.12 8.49
CA ALA A 244 20.36 -11.37 8.65
C ALA A 244 19.53 -10.13 8.26
N MET A 245 18.55 -10.33 7.38
CA MET A 245 17.72 -9.24 6.87
C MET A 245 16.82 -8.69 7.99
N LYS A 246 16.84 -7.37 8.18
CA LYS A 246 15.81 -6.68 8.99
C LYS A 246 14.44 -6.82 8.30
N SER A 247 13.38 -7.01 9.08
CA SER A 247 12.01 -7.02 8.55
C SER A 247 11.76 -5.81 7.65
N VAL A 248 11.17 -6.07 6.47
CA VAL A 248 10.95 -5.03 5.46
C VAL A 248 9.69 -4.21 5.79
N GLY A 249 8.80 -4.71 6.67
CA GLY A 249 7.61 -3.99 7.14
C GLY A 249 6.81 -3.39 5.99
N ASN A 250 6.47 -2.11 6.12
CA ASN A 250 5.81 -1.24 5.14
C ASN A 250 6.80 -0.35 4.37
N ALA A 251 8.06 -0.76 4.22
CA ALA A 251 9.10 0.10 3.62
C ALA A 251 8.78 0.52 2.18
N PHE A 252 7.96 -0.24 1.44
CA PHE A 252 7.59 0.07 0.05
C PHE A 252 6.34 0.94 -0.09
N GLN A 253 5.76 1.39 1.03
CA GLN A 253 4.75 2.46 1.07
C GLN A 253 5.37 3.81 1.44
N ASN A 254 6.69 3.93 1.37
CA ASN A 254 7.41 5.17 1.59
C ASN A 254 8.58 5.22 0.59
N ILE A 255 8.61 6.26 -0.23
CA ILE A 255 9.55 6.37 -1.36
C ILE A 255 11.00 6.34 -0.86
N GLU A 256 11.35 7.15 0.14
CA GLU A 256 12.72 7.21 0.66
C GLU A 256 13.18 5.88 1.26
N LYS A 257 12.29 5.18 1.99
CA LYS A 257 12.59 3.87 2.56
C LYS A 257 12.78 2.85 1.44
N ALA A 258 11.92 2.85 0.41
CA ALA A 258 12.05 1.98 -0.74
C ALA A 258 13.37 2.24 -1.50
N GLN A 259 13.72 3.49 -1.77
CA GLN A 259 15.00 3.89 -2.38
C GLN A 259 16.19 3.35 -1.60
N LYS A 260 16.20 3.56 -0.26
CA LYS A 260 17.29 3.05 0.61
C LYS A 260 17.43 1.52 0.53
N ARG A 261 16.32 0.79 0.35
CA ARG A 261 16.34 -0.66 0.20
C ARG A 261 16.93 -1.10 -1.14
N PHE A 262 16.45 -0.53 -2.25
CA PHE A 262 16.96 -0.89 -3.58
C PHE A 262 18.39 -0.38 -3.84
N ALA A 263 18.80 0.71 -3.18
CA ALA A 263 20.18 1.20 -3.21
C ALA A 263 21.18 0.17 -2.68
N GLU A 264 20.77 -0.78 -1.82
CA GLU A 264 21.62 -1.92 -1.40
C GLU A 264 22.06 -2.79 -2.59
N PHE A 265 21.34 -2.72 -3.72
CA PHE A 265 21.62 -3.44 -4.96
C PHE A 265 22.05 -2.51 -6.11
N GLY A 266 22.33 -1.23 -5.83
CA GLY A 266 22.71 -0.25 -6.85
C GLY A 266 21.59 0.11 -7.83
N PHE A 267 20.33 -0.02 -7.42
CA PHE A 267 19.16 0.27 -8.24
C PHE A 267 18.26 1.32 -7.56
N ASP A 268 17.69 2.21 -8.36
CA ASP A 268 16.63 3.12 -7.93
C ASP A 268 15.38 2.89 -8.80
N PRO A 269 14.30 2.31 -8.24
CA PRO A 269 13.09 2.03 -8.99
C PRO A 269 12.38 3.31 -9.47
N PHE A 270 12.59 4.45 -8.81
CA PHE A 270 11.92 5.72 -9.11
C PHE A 270 12.68 6.58 -10.12
N SER A 271 13.86 6.13 -10.58
CA SER A 271 14.71 6.87 -11.52
C SER A 271 14.06 7.18 -12.87
N ALA A 272 13.00 6.46 -13.24
CA ALA A 272 12.21 6.70 -14.44
C ALA A 272 11.20 7.86 -14.30
N LEU A 273 10.98 8.38 -13.08
CA LEU A 273 10.03 9.44 -12.82
C LEU A 273 10.72 10.81 -12.83
N ASP A 274 10.11 11.79 -13.50
CA ASP A 274 10.49 13.19 -13.32
C ASP A 274 9.94 13.75 -11.99
N THR A 275 10.35 14.97 -11.62
CA THR A 275 9.96 15.62 -10.38
C THR A 275 8.44 15.73 -10.23
N ALA A 276 7.74 16.00 -11.33
CA ALA A 276 6.30 16.16 -11.35
C ALA A 276 5.57 14.84 -11.06
N THR A 277 5.99 13.79 -11.75
CA THR A 277 5.43 12.44 -11.63
C THR A 277 5.74 11.84 -10.26
N LEU A 278 6.93 12.11 -9.72
CA LEU A 278 7.31 11.71 -8.36
C LEU A 278 6.44 12.40 -7.29
N ALA A 279 6.09 13.68 -7.48
CA ALA A 279 5.18 14.39 -6.59
C ALA A 279 3.77 13.75 -6.59
N VAL A 280 3.25 13.40 -7.77
CA VAL A 280 1.97 12.67 -7.91
C VAL A 280 2.00 11.34 -7.17
N LEU A 281 3.08 10.57 -7.29
CA LEU A 281 3.26 9.31 -6.56
C LEU A 281 3.25 9.54 -5.04
N THR A 282 4.00 10.54 -4.58
CA THR A 282 4.14 10.88 -3.16
C THR A 282 2.78 11.24 -2.54
N LEU A 283 2.04 12.12 -3.20
CA LEU A 283 0.72 12.56 -2.76
C LEU A 283 -0.27 11.40 -2.62
N ASN A 284 -0.32 10.50 -3.61
CA ASN A 284 -1.25 9.37 -3.57
C ASN A 284 -0.84 8.32 -2.51
N ILE A 285 0.45 8.10 -2.28
CA ILE A 285 0.88 7.26 -1.15
C ILE A 285 0.40 7.84 0.19
N GLN A 286 0.43 9.17 0.36
CA GLN A 286 -0.06 9.84 1.56
C GLN A 286 -1.59 9.79 1.70
N LYS A 287 -2.35 9.89 0.58
CA LYS A 287 -3.82 9.75 0.55
C LYS A 287 -4.32 8.51 1.28
N ARG A 288 -3.57 7.40 1.24
CA ARG A 288 -3.95 6.15 1.92
C ARG A 288 -4.08 6.27 3.44
N HIS A 289 -3.31 7.12 4.10
CA HIS A 289 -3.46 7.31 5.55
C HIS A 289 -4.87 7.84 5.88
N VAL A 290 -5.33 8.81 5.10
CA VAL A 290 -6.66 9.40 5.25
C VAL A 290 -7.78 8.46 4.83
N ILE A 291 -7.66 7.82 3.67
CA ILE A 291 -8.69 6.90 3.14
C ILE A 291 -8.84 5.68 4.06
N GLY A 292 -7.72 5.06 4.44
CA GLY A 292 -7.70 3.78 5.14
C GLY A 292 -7.86 3.86 6.66
N HIS A 293 -7.50 4.98 7.29
CA HIS A 293 -7.50 5.10 8.75
C HIS A 293 -8.37 6.22 9.33
N ASN A 294 -8.71 7.24 8.53
CA ASN A 294 -9.51 8.38 8.99
C ASN A 294 -10.89 8.45 8.31
N LEU A 295 -11.38 7.33 7.77
CA LEU A 295 -12.66 7.26 7.05
C LEU A 295 -12.76 8.27 5.88
N GLY A 296 -11.62 8.62 5.28
CA GLY A 296 -11.56 9.62 4.23
C GLY A 296 -11.55 11.06 4.73
N VAL A 297 -11.54 11.31 6.03
CA VAL A 297 -11.46 12.65 6.62
C VAL A 297 -10.00 13.11 6.65
N ALA A 298 -9.69 14.23 5.99
CA ALA A 298 -8.34 14.77 5.95
C ALA A 298 -7.86 15.09 7.37
N ASP A 299 -6.70 14.53 7.73
CA ASP A 299 -5.97 14.90 8.94
C ASP A 299 -4.95 16.00 8.63
N ALA A 300 -4.30 16.50 9.69
CA ALA A 300 -3.31 17.56 9.57
C ALA A 300 -2.10 17.15 8.72
N SER A 301 -1.70 15.87 8.78
CA SER A 301 -0.58 15.33 8.00
C SER A 301 -0.89 15.32 6.50
N PHE A 302 -2.12 15.01 6.12
CA PHE A 302 -2.55 14.93 4.74
C PHE A 302 -2.92 16.29 4.14
N ALA A 303 -3.57 17.17 4.92
CA ALA A 303 -3.89 18.53 4.50
C ALA A 303 -2.62 19.36 4.17
N GLN A 304 -1.47 19.05 4.81
CA GLN A 304 -0.17 19.65 4.48
C GLN A 304 0.34 19.31 3.07
N HIS A 305 -0.15 18.23 2.46
CA HIS A 305 0.40 17.71 1.20
C HIS A 305 -0.59 17.76 0.04
N ALA A 306 -1.88 18.04 0.29
CA ALA A 306 -2.94 18.04 -0.73
C ALA A 306 -3.67 19.40 -0.80
N ALA A 307 -3.53 20.10 -1.92
CA ALA A 307 -4.00 21.47 -2.12
C ALA A 307 -5.51 21.69 -1.90
N ASP A 308 -6.34 20.69 -2.17
CA ASP A 308 -7.81 20.77 -2.05
C ASP A 308 -8.36 20.13 -0.76
N ALA A 309 -7.49 19.59 0.10
CA ALA A 309 -7.91 18.86 1.30
C ALA A 309 -7.97 19.77 2.52
N LYS A 310 -9.19 20.02 3.01
CA LYS A 310 -9.41 20.78 4.26
C LYS A 310 -9.45 19.85 5.45
N LEU A 311 -8.74 20.21 6.52
CA LEU A 311 -8.72 19.46 7.77
C LEU A 311 -10.16 19.21 8.26
N GLY A 312 -10.47 17.95 8.60
CA GLY A 312 -11.80 17.57 9.09
C GLY A 312 -12.87 17.41 8.00
N GLU A 313 -12.56 17.70 6.73
CA GLU A 313 -13.44 17.40 5.60
C GLU A 313 -13.09 16.06 4.96
N THR A 314 -14.10 15.41 4.37
CA THR A 314 -13.89 14.21 3.56
C THR A 314 -13.15 14.60 2.28
N ILE A 315 -12.02 13.95 2.02
CA ILE A 315 -11.25 14.17 0.80
C ILE A 315 -12.09 13.78 -0.40
N THR A 316 -12.00 14.55 -1.49
CA THR A 316 -12.66 14.15 -2.72
C THR A 316 -11.80 13.09 -3.43
N LEU A 317 -12.38 11.94 -3.73
CA LEU A 317 -11.75 10.92 -4.56
C LEU A 317 -12.20 11.08 -6.00
N VAL A 318 -11.25 11.40 -6.87
CA VAL A 318 -11.50 11.56 -8.30
C VAL A 318 -11.02 10.31 -9.04
N ALA A 319 -11.92 9.71 -9.83
CA ALA A 319 -11.63 8.54 -10.65
C ALA A 319 -10.35 8.69 -11.49
N ARG A 320 -10.19 9.85 -12.14
CA ARG A 320 -9.01 10.21 -12.93
C ARG A 320 -7.71 10.11 -12.13
N ASP A 321 -7.68 10.61 -10.90
CA ASP A 321 -6.48 10.61 -10.05
C ASP A 321 -6.04 9.18 -9.70
N ILE A 322 -7.00 8.28 -9.45
CA ILE A 322 -6.73 6.88 -9.11
C ILE A 322 -6.11 6.15 -10.31
N LEU A 323 -6.66 6.39 -11.50
CA LEU A 323 -6.11 5.82 -12.74
C LEU A 323 -4.72 6.38 -13.04
N GLN A 324 -4.51 7.68 -12.81
CA GLN A 324 -3.19 8.31 -12.94
C GLN A 324 -2.20 7.73 -11.94
N PHE A 325 -2.60 7.53 -10.67
CA PHE A 325 -1.77 6.88 -9.67
C PHE A 325 -1.37 5.47 -10.10
N GLY A 326 -2.31 4.69 -10.65
CA GLY A 326 -2.03 3.39 -11.24
C GLY A 326 -0.99 3.45 -12.37
N ALA A 327 -1.13 4.41 -13.29
CA ALA A 327 -0.18 4.59 -14.39
C ALA A 327 1.22 4.99 -13.91
N VAL A 328 1.34 5.88 -12.92
CA VAL A 328 2.63 6.27 -12.33
C VAL A 328 3.30 5.08 -11.63
N CYS A 329 2.53 4.30 -10.86
CA CYS A 329 3.03 3.07 -10.26
C CYS A 329 3.48 2.05 -11.32
N GLN A 330 2.79 1.97 -12.47
CA GLN A 330 3.19 1.08 -13.56
C GLN A 330 4.58 1.45 -14.10
N MET A 331 4.90 2.73 -14.25
CA MET A 331 6.25 3.16 -14.69
C MET A 331 7.36 2.66 -13.76
N VAL A 332 7.12 2.73 -12.45
CA VAL A 332 8.07 2.25 -11.43
C VAL A 332 8.17 0.71 -11.46
N VAL A 333 7.05 0.02 -11.65
CA VAL A 333 7.03 -1.44 -11.78
C VAL A 333 7.72 -1.89 -13.07
N ASP A 334 7.55 -1.19 -14.19
CA ASP A 334 8.22 -1.47 -15.46
C ASP A 334 9.74 -1.27 -15.34
N SER A 335 10.18 -0.23 -14.63
CA SER A 335 11.59 -0.02 -14.29
C SER A 335 12.15 -1.18 -13.46
N THR A 336 11.41 -1.61 -12.44
CA THR A 336 11.78 -2.73 -11.56
C THR A 336 11.81 -4.07 -12.30
N ASP A 337 10.85 -4.29 -13.19
CA ASP A 337 10.80 -5.46 -14.06
C ASP A 337 11.98 -5.48 -15.05
N GLY A 338 12.30 -4.33 -15.66
CA GLY A 338 13.47 -4.18 -16.50
C GLY A 338 14.78 -4.47 -15.76
N TRP A 339 14.88 -4.06 -14.50
CA TRP A 339 16.02 -4.39 -13.63
C TRP A 339 16.15 -5.91 -13.40
N LEU A 340 15.05 -6.61 -13.11
CA LEU A 340 15.03 -8.08 -13.03
C LEU A 340 15.45 -8.75 -14.36
N ALA A 341 15.26 -8.05 -15.48
CA ALA A 341 15.68 -8.48 -16.81
C ALA A 341 17.05 -7.93 -17.25
N ASN A 342 17.93 -7.59 -16.31
CA ASN A 342 19.28 -7.04 -16.57
C ASN A 342 19.26 -5.76 -17.42
N GLY A 343 18.29 -4.87 -17.18
CA GLY A 343 18.13 -3.57 -17.85
C GLY A 343 17.31 -3.59 -19.13
N HIS A 344 16.78 -4.74 -19.56
CA HIS A 344 15.91 -4.82 -20.74
C HIS A 344 14.47 -4.50 -20.36
N ALA A 345 13.94 -3.36 -20.80
CA ALA A 345 12.56 -2.95 -20.49
C ALA A 345 11.52 -3.97 -20.98
N PRO A 346 10.39 -4.14 -20.25
CA PRO A 346 9.28 -4.96 -20.70
C PRO A 346 8.61 -4.37 -21.94
N ARG A 347 7.77 -5.18 -22.61
CA ARG A 347 6.88 -4.61 -23.63
C ARG A 347 5.85 -3.73 -22.92
N PRO A 348 5.45 -2.60 -23.52
CA PRO A 348 4.36 -1.81 -22.98
C PRO A 348 3.15 -2.72 -22.81
N ALA A 349 2.65 -2.83 -21.58
CA ALA A 349 1.33 -3.42 -21.36
C ALA A 349 0.34 -2.62 -22.22
N GLY A 350 -0.57 -3.31 -22.92
CA GLY A 350 -1.49 -2.68 -23.88
C GLY A 350 -2.03 -1.35 -23.36
N SER A 351 -1.92 -0.30 -24.19
CA SER A 351 -2.01 1.12 -23.82
C SER A 351 -2.95 1.40 -22.64
N LEU A 352 -2.40 1.48 -21.43
CA LEU A 352 -3.01 2.29 -20.40
C LEU A 352 -3.04 3.71 -20.97
N PRO A 353 -4.17 4.40 -20.99
CA PRO A 353 -4.17 5.81 -21.36
C PRO A 353 -3.28 6.52 -20.33
N ILE A 354 -2.07 6.89 -20.76
CA ILE A 354 -1.36 8.00 -20.13
C ILE A 354 -2.27 9.17 -20.45
N ILE A 355 -3.00 9.65 -19.45
CA ILE A 355 -3.84 10.82 -19.63
C ILE A 355 -2.86 11.97 -19.82
N ASP A 356 -2.72 12.42 -21.07
CA ASP A 356 -1.69 13.31 -21.66
C ASP A 356 -1.56 14.71 -21.03
N ALA A 357 -2.14 14.93 -19.86
CA ALA A 357 -1.85 16.07 -19.03
C ALA A 357 -1.69 15.59 -17.58
N LEU A 358 -0.42 15.49 -17.14
CA LEU A 358 -0.10 15.72 -15.74
C LEU A 358 -0.84 17.02 -15.37
N PRO A 359 -1.70 17.06 -14.32
CA PRO A 359 -2.10 18.34 -13.77
C PRO A 359 -0.81 19.10 -13.45
N GLU A 360 -0.79 20.41 -13.73
CA GLU A 360 0.29 21.27 -13.27
C GLU A 360 0.56 20.91 -11.81
N VAL A 361 1.80 20.51 -11.54
CA VAL A 361 2.26 20.28 -10.18
C VAL A 361 2.07 21.62 -9.49
N SER A 362 1.04 21.72 -8.66
CA SER A 362 1.03 22.79 -7.68
C SER A 362 2.30 22.59 -6.87
N HIS A 363 3.13 23.62 -6.86
CA HIS A 363 4.18 23.78 -5.87
C HIS A 363 3.60 23.44 -4.49
N PRO A 364 4.39 22.87 -3.56
CA PRO A 364 3.91 22.52 -2.22
C PRO A 364 3.02 23.64 -1.70
N PRO A 365 1.75 23.36 -1.39
CA PRO A 365 0.77 24.42 -1.19
C PRO A 365 1.24 25.27 -0.01
N ALA A 366 1.18 26.60 -0.17
CA ALA A 366 1.27 27.51 0.94
C ALA A 366 0.27 27.06 2.00
N LEU A 367 0.74 26.90 3.24
CA LEU A 367 -0.09 26.58 4.39
C LEU A 367 -1.35 27.47 4.34
N GLN A 368 -2.54 26.90 4.51
CA GLN A 368 -3.77 27.69 4.59
C GLN A 368 -4.26 27.70 6.04
N VAL A 369 -4.15 28.86 6.67
CA VAL A 369 -4.77 29.16 7.96
C VAL A 369 -6.11 29.83 7.65
N ALA A 370 -7.20 29.30 8.22
CA ALA A 370 -8.56 29.71 7.86
C ALA A 370 -8.77 31.23 7.95
N GLY A 371 -9.14 31.87 6.84
CA GLY A 371 -9.40 33.31 6.77
C GLY A 371 -8.23 34.15 6.23
N LEU A 372 -7.01 33.64 6.27
CA LEU A 372 -5.81 34.35 5.82
C LEU A 372 -5.48 34.08 4.34
N GLY A 373 -5.03 35.12 3.64
CA GLY A 373 -4.43 35.02 2.32
C GLY A 373 -3.04 34.35 2.35
N PRO A 374 -2.54 33.84 1.21
CA PRO A 374 -1.28 33.09 1.16
C PRO A 374 -0.07 33.88 1.71
N LEU A 375 0.04 35.16 1.37
CA LEU A 375 1.12 36.02 1.86
C LEU A 375 1.03 36.25 3.38
N ALA A 376 -0.18 36.37 3.93
CA ALA A 376 -0.38 36.49 5.37
C ALA A 376 0.07 35.23 6.11
N VAL A 377 -0.14 34.06 5.53
CA VAL A 377 0.34 32.80 6.11
C VAL A 377 1.87 32.71 6.07
N ASP A 378 2.50 33.05 4.94
CA ASP A 378 3.96 33.03 4.82
C ASP A 378 4.62 34.02 5.80
N VAL A 379 4.05 35.22 5.90
CA VAL A 379 4.47 36.23 6.88
C VAL A 379 4.27 35.72 8.31
N GLY A 380 3.14 35.07 8.63
CA GLY A 380 2.86 34.52 9.95
C GLY A 380 3.82 33.40 10.37
N LEU A 381 4.15 32.48 9.45
CA LEU A 381 5.16 31.44 9.64
C LEU A 381 6.53 32.05 9.92
N TRP A 382 6.92 33.03 9.10
CA TRP A 382 8.19 33.71 9.27
C TRP A 382 8.26 34.44 10.62
N ILE A 383 7.24 35.23 10.98
CA ILE A 383 7.15 35.93 12.28
C ILE A 383 7.26 34.93 13.45
N SER A 384 6.52 33.82 13.42
CA SER A 384 6.59 32.76 14.46
C SER A 384 8.01 32.20 14.61
N SER A 385 8.73 32.02 13.50
CA SER A 385 10.09 31.47 13.49
C SER A 385 11.14 32.43 14.06
N GLN A 386 10.88 33.75 14.08
CA GLN A 386 11.82 34.75 14.62
C GLN A 386 11.81 34.82 16.15
N SER A 387 10.82 34.21 16.82
CA SER A 387 10.73 34.26 18.28
C SER A 387 11.62 33.21 18.94
N GLU A 388 12.53 33.64 19.82
CA GLU A 388 13.35 32.73 20.65
C GLU A 388 12.62 32.23 21.90
N THR A 389 11.62 32.98 22.37
CA THR A 389 10.93 32.71 23.64
C THR A 389 9.47 32.30 23.46
N GLY A 390 8.88 32.49 22.29
CA GLY A 390 7.45 32.21 22.05
C GLY A 390 6.52 33.15 22.82
N TYR A 391 7.00 34.34 23.18
CA TYR A 391 6.24 35.35 23.92
C TYR A 391 6.73 36.77 23.60
N ASP A 392 5.80 37.73 23.57
CA ASP A 392 5.98 39.19 23.42
C ASP A 392 7.16 39.60 22.50
N THR A 393 7.26 38.95 21.34
CA THR A 393 8.33 39.23 20.38
C THR A 393 7.91 40.39 19.51
N ILE A 394 8.81 41.36 19.38
CA ILE A 394 8.60 42.53 18.52
C ILE A 394 9.47 42.39 17.29
N ILE A 395 8.87 42.56 16.12
CA ILE A 395 9.55 42.47 14.83
C ILE A 395 9.38 43.81 14.11
N GLU A 396 10.50 44.38 13.67
CA GLU A 396 10.49 45.67 12.97
C GLU A 396 10.02 45.48 11.52
N GLY A 397 9.32 46.47 10.97
CA GLY A 397 8.79 46.39 9.61
C GLY A 397 9.88 46.28 8.54
N ASP A 398 11.07 46.82 8.82
CA ASP A 398 12.23 46.70 7.93
C ASP A 398 12.73 45.25 7.81
N ASP A 399 12.66 44.47 8.90
CA ASP A 399 13.05 43.05 8.90
C ASP A 399 12.08 42.21 8.06
N ILE A 400 10.77 42.50 8.16
CA ILE A 400 9.74 41.87 7.33
C ILE A 400 9.99 42.21 5.85
N ARG A 401 10.30 43.48 5.57
CA ARG A 401 10.56 43.92 4.19
C ARG A 401 11.82 43.28 3.60
N GLU A 402 12.84 43.04 4.41
CA GLU A 402 14.05 42.33 3.98
C GLU A 402 13.75 40.86 3.67
N ALA A 403 12.95 40.19 4.51
CA ALA A 403 12.57 38.79 4.31
C ALA A 403 11.70 38.55 3.06
N PHE A 404 10.86 39.52 2.69
CA PHE A 404 9.90 39.43 1.57
C PHE A 404 10.17 40.50 0.49
N GLN A 405 11.44 40.62 0.08
CA GLN A 405 11.92 41.64 -0.87
C GLN A 405 11.23 41.64 -2.25
N ASP A 406 10.61 40.53 -2.63
CA ASP A 406 9.89 40.31 -3.88
C ASP A 406 8.44 40.80 -3.84
N GLN A 407 7.92 41.14 -2.66
CA GLN A 407 6.55 41.59 -2.43
C GLN A 407 6.46 43.11 -2.33
N SER A 408 5.31 43.69 -2.69
CA SER A 408 5.10 45.14 -2.56
C SER A 408 4.80 45.54 -1.12
N VAL A 409 5.14 46.78 -0.73
CA VAL A 409 4.84 47.30 0.62
C VAL A 409 3.34 47.25 0.91
N ALA A 410 2.49 47.52 -0.09
CA ALA A 410 1.04 47.48 0.06
C ALA A 410 0.51 46.06 0.33
N ASP A 411 1.11 45.04 -0.31
CA ASP A 411 0.71 43.65 -0.11
C ASP A 411 1.15 43.15 1.28
N LEU A 412 2.35 43.54 1.73
CA LEU A 412 2.82 43.23 3.09
C LEU A 412 1.99 43.93 4.16
N GLU A 413 1.59 45.19 3.94
CA GLU A 413 0.66 45.90 4.83
C GLU A 413 -0.69 45.19 4.93
N LEU A 414 -1.23 44.71 3.81
CA LEU A 414 -2.49 43.95 3.78
C LEU A 414 -2.34 42.60 4.52
N ALA A 415 -1.26 41.87 4.25
CA ALA A 415 -0.99 40.59 4.89
C ALA A 415 -0.85 40.72 6.42
N ILE A 416 -0.17 41.75 6.90
CA ILE A 416 -0.08 42.05 8.33
C ILE A 416 -1.44 42.49 8.90
N ALA A 417 -2.23 43.23 8.14
CA ALA A 417 -3.57 43.63 8.56
C ALA A 417 -4.51 42.42 8.70
N GLU A 418 -4.41 41.41 7.84
CA GLU A 418 -5.13 40.14 7.96
C GLU A 418 -4.72 39.39 9.23
N LEU A 419 -3.40 39.22 9.46
CA LEU A 419 -2.89 38.61 10.69
C LEU A 419 -3.36 39.35 11.95
N ALA A 420 -3.45 40.68 11.90
CA ALA A 420 -3.90 41.49 13.02
C ALA A 420 -5.42 41.41 13.22
N ALA A 421 -6.20 41.32 12.14
CA ALA A 421 -7.65 41.20 12.19
C ALA A 421 -8.10 39.90 12.90
N ASP A 422 -7.35 38.82 12.67
CA ASP A 422 -7.59 37.52 13.30
C ASP A 422 -6.86 37.36 14.65
N GLY A 423 -6.23 38.42 15.17
CA GLY A 423 -5.65 38.46 16.51
C GLY A 423 -4.28 37.79 16.66
N TYR A 424 -3.64 37.38 15.56
CA TYR A 424 -2.30 36.76 15.58
C TYR A 424 -1.18 37.77 15.90
N VAL A 425 -1.32 39.01 15.46
CA VAL A 425 -0.36 40.07 15.77
C VAL A 425 -1.06 41.36 16.17
N THR A 426 -0.35 42.23 16.87
CA THR A 426 -0.73 43.64 16.97
C THR A 426 0.25 44.46 16.13
N SER A 427 -0.26 45.39 15.33
CA SER A 427 0.56 46.19 14.42
C SER A 427 0.57 47.67 14.83
N THR A 428 1.71 48.33 14.61
CA THR A 428 1.87 49.78 14.81
C THR A 428 2.41 50.40 13.54
N HIS A 429 1.66 51.34 12.97
CA HIS A 429 2.01 52.01 11.72
C HIS A 429 2.91 53.22 11.95
N TYR A 430 3.97 53.31 11.14
CA TYR A 430 4.77 54.53 10.96
C TYR A 430 4.59 55.00 9.51
N SER A 431 4.71 56.30 9.26
CA SER A 431 4.39 56.86 7.93
C SER A 431 5.22 56.21 6.81
N SER A 432 4.53 55.59 5.84
CA SER A 432 5.02 55.05 4.57
C SER A 432 5.94 53.81 4.60
N ASN A 433 5.94 53.02 5.69
CA ASN A 433 6.69 51.76 5.80
C ASN A 433 5.80 50.60 6.27
N VAL A 434 6.27 49.36 6.05
CA VAL A 434 5.67 48.13 6.61
C VAL A 434 5.52 48.30 8.14
N PRO A 435 4.35 48.00 8.73
CA PRO A 435 4.11 48.21 10.14
C PRO A 435 4.98 47.30 11.01
N ARG A 436 5.39 47.84 12.16
CA ARG A 436 6.01 47.05 13.23
C ARG A 436 4.96 46.13 13.84
N VAL A 437 5.31 44.88 14.12
CA VAL A 437 4.39 43.88 14.67
C VAL A 437 4.86 43.36 16.02
N ARG A 438 3.91 43.04 16.89
CA ARG A 438 4.12 42.32 18.15
C ARG A 438 3.28 41.05 18.14
N THR A 439 3.91 39.92 18.42
CA THR A 439 3.29 38.58 18.41
C THR A 439 2.29 38.39 19.53
N THR A 440 1.20 37.66 19.28
CA THR A 440 0.25 37.22 20.33
C THR A 440 0.40 35.71 20.62
N ALA A 441 -0.28 35.24 21.66
CA ALA A 441 -0.34 33.81 21.99
C ALA A 441 -1.00 32.97 20.88
N ASP A 442 -1.97 33.54 20.16
CA ASP A 442 -2.72 32.84 19.11
C ASP A 442 -1.89 32.61 17.86
N LEU A 443 -0.94 33.50 17.56
CA LEU A 443 0.06 33.25 16.52
C LEU A 443 0.83 31.97 16.82
N PHE A 444 1.38 31.84 18.03
CA PHE A 444 2.16 30.66 18.37
C PHE A 444 1.29 29.40 18.39
N ALA A 445 0.09 29.45 18.96
CA ALA A 445 -0.83 28.32 18.94
C ALA A 445 -1.19 27.84 17.53
N THR A 446 -1.26 28.77 16.57
CA THR A 446 -1.64 28.47 15.18
C THR A 446 -0.45 28.07 14.31
N PHE A 447 0.68 28.75 14.44
CA PHE A 447 1.82 28.61 13.53
C PHE A 447 2.95 27.72 14.08
N ASP A 448 3.10 27.55 15.40
CA ASP A 448 4.14 26.68 15.97
C ASP A 448 4.02 25.20 15.61
N PRO A 449 2.83 24.60 15.45
CA PRO A 449 2.73 23.24 14.92
C PRO A 449 3.38 23.07 13.53
N HIS A 450 3.64 24.18 12.84
CA HIS A 450 4.25 24.22 11.50
C HIS A 450 5.71 24.72 11.51
N THR A 451 6.10 25.57 12.47
CA THR A 451 7.48 26.09 12.58
C THR A 451 8.33 25.33 13.61
N GLN A 452 7.70 24.64 14.56
CA GLN A 452 8.33 23.93 15.67
C GLN A 452 7.97 22.44 15.68
N GLN A 453 8.73 21.63 16.41
CA GLN A 453 8.45 20.20 16.59
C GLN A 453 7.44 19.91 17.72
N HIS A 454 6.67 20.92 18.14
CA HIS A 454 5.75 20.84 19.27
C HIS A 454 4.48 21.64 18.98
N ASP A 455 3.37 21.20 19.58
CA ASP A 455 2.06 21.83 19.46
C ASP A 455 1.71 22.51 20.80
N PRO A 456 1.62 23.85 20.85
CA PRO A 456 1.29 24.58 22.07
C PRO A 456 -0.03 24.16 22.72
N VAL A 457 -1.04 23.76 21.94
CA VAL A 457 -2.36 23.35 22.49
C VAL A 457 -2.24 21.99 23.16
N ALA A 458 -1.54 21.05 22.53
CA ALA A 458 -1.28 19.73 23.10
C ALA A 458 -0.37 19.81 24.34
N ASP A 459 0.62 20.71 24.33
CA ASP A 459 1.51 20.93 25.46
C ASP A 459 0.80 21.67 26.61
N ALA A 460 -0.11 22.59 26.31
CA ALA A 460 -0.96 23.23 27.31
C ALA A 460 -1.80 22.19 28.06
N ALA A 461 -2.31 21.15 27.39
CA ALA A 461 -3.07 20.10 28.05
C ALA A 461 -2.24 19.35 29.11
N LYS A 462 -0.96 19.09 28.82
CA LYS A 462 -0.02 18.47 29.78
C LYS A 462 0.26 19.39 30.98
N LEU A 463 0.38 20.69 30.73
CA LEU A 463 0.53 21.68 31.81
C LEU A 463 -0.74 21.75 32.67
N ALA A 464 -1.92 21.73 32.04
CA ALA A 464 -3.21 21.76 32.73
C ALA A 464 -3.39 20.55 33.66
N GLU A 465 -3.00 19.35 33.23
CA GLU A 465 -3.00 18.15 34.11
C GLU A 465 -2.14 18.36 35.35
N SER A 466 -0.94 18.93 35.18
CA SER A 466 -0.02 19.22 36.29
C SER A 466 -0.59 20.27 37.24
N ILE A 467 -1.21 21.33 36.72
CA ILE A 467 -1.87 22.38 37.51
C ILE A 467 -3.08 21.84 38.29
N LEU A 468 -3.86 20.93 37.67
CA LEU A 468 -5.01 20.29 38.31
C LEU A 468 -4.61 19.34 39.45
N ALA A 469 -3.39 18.79 39.41
CA ALA A 469 -2.84 17.99 40.50
C ALA A 469 -2.21 18.82 41.63
N GLY A 470 -1.84 20.08 41.34
CA GLY A 470 -1.18 21.00 42.25
C GLY A 470 -2.12 21.89 43.09
N PRO A 471 -1.54 22.86 43.82
CA PRO A 471 -2.30 23.88 44.56
C PRO A 471 -2.98 24.89 43.62
N ASP A 472 -3.99 25.61 44.14
CA ASP A 472 -4.75 26.60 43.35
C ASP A 472 -3.91 27.85 42.99
N ALA A 473 -2.84 28.13 43.75
CA ALA A 473 -1.87 29.19 43.46
C ALA A 473 -0.71 28.62 42.65
N VAL A 474 -0.54 29.08 41.41
CA VAL A 474 0.50 28.61 40.49
C VAL A 474 1.55 29.69 40.31
N ASP A 475 2.81 29.37 40.62
CA ASP A 475 3.98 30.15 40.24
C ASP A 475 4.49 29.64 38.88
N VAL A 476 4.52 30.52 37.87
CA VAL A 476 4.81 30.12 36.48
C VAL A 476 6.28 29.73 36.31
N GLY A 477 7.19 30.40 37.01
CA GLY A 477 8.62 30.08 36.94
C GLY A 477 8.94 28.74 37.61
N ALA A 478 8.31 28.45 38.74
CA ALA A 478 8.42 27.14 39.39
C ALA A 478 7.84 26.03 38.51
N LEU A 479 6.65 26.23 37.93
CA LEU A 479 6.03 25.27 37.01
C LEU A 479 6.92 25.02 35.79
N HIS A 480 7.52 26.06 35.20
CA HIS A 480 8.46 25.92 34.11
C HIS A 480 9.66 25.05 34.50
N ALA A 481 10.29 25.33 35.64
CA ALA A 481 11.45 24.58 36.12
C ALA A 481 11.15 23.09 36.32
N GLU A 482 9.93 22.74 36.74
CA GLU A 482 9.48 21.35 36.90
C GLU A 482 9.32 20.60 35.57
N THR A 483 8.96 21.29 34.49
CA THR A 483 8.75 20.66 33.17
C THR A 483 10.05 20.27 32.46
N GLY A 484 11.14 21.01 32.73
CA GLY A 484 12.40 20.88 31.99
C GLY A 484 12.30 21.26 30.51
N TRP A 485 11.26 21.99 30.10
CA TRP A 485 11.07 22.40 28.71
C TRP A 485 11.93 23.62 28.36
N PRO A 486 12.30 23.81 27.08
CA PRO A 486 12.81 25.10 26.62
C PRO A 486 11.74 26.18 26.74
N LEU A 487 12.16 27.41 27.02
CA LEU A 487 11.25 28.55 27.17
C LEU A 487 10.36 28.76 25.93
N ARG A 488 10.91 28.58 24.72
CA ARG A 488 10.20 28.65 23.43
C ARG A 488 8.99 27.71 23.30
N ARG A 489 9.05 26.57 23.99
CA ARG A 489 7.99 25.56 24.04
C ARG A 489 7.02 25.83 25.18
N PHE A 490 7.55 26.23 26.33
CA PHE A 490 6.75 26.45 27.54
C PHE A 490 5.82 27.66 27.44
N ASN A 491 6.33 28.79 26.95
CA ASN A 491 5.61 30.07 26.94
C ASN A 491 4.31 30.06 26.10
N PRO A 492 4.31 29.55 24.85
CA PRO A 492 3.06 29.40 24.09
C PRO A 492 2.02 28.53 24.82
N ALA A 493 2.47 27.43 25.43
CA ALA A 493 1.59 26.50 26.13
C ALA A 493 0.99 27.12 27.41
N ILE A 494 1.78 27.82 28.23
CA ILE A 494 1.28 28.47 29.44
C ILE A 494 0.38 29.67 29.11
N ALA A 495 0.64 30.39 28.01
CA ALA A 495 -0.23 31.48 27.56
C ALA A 495 -1.66 30.99 27.26
N GLN A 496 -1.79 29.82 26.63
CA GLN A 496 -3.10 29.20 26.38
C GLN A 496 -3.85 28.84 27.68
N ILE A 497 -3.12 28.44 28.71
CA ILE A 497 -3.69 28.19 30.04
C ILE A 497 -4.14 29.48 30.72
N ILE A 498 -3.33 30.54 30.64
CA ILE A 498 -3.64 31.84 31.25
C ILE A 498 -4.92 32.44 30.65
N LEU A 499 -5.18 32.24 29.35
CA LEU A 499 -6.43 32.68 28.70
C LEU A 499 -7.70 32.02 29.28
N LEU A 500 -7.56 30.87 29.95
CA LEU A 500 -8.65 30.17 30.62
C LEU A 500 -8.86 30.62 32.08
N ILE A 501 -7.99 31.48 32.60
CA ILE A 501 -8.07 32.01 33.95
C ILE A 501 -8.65 33.42 33.89
N ASP A 502 -9.55 33.76 34.82
CA ASP A 502 -10.05 35.12 34.96
C ASP A 502 -8.91 36.13 35.13
N SER A 503 -8.94 37.21 34.34
CA SER A 503 -7.88 38.23 34.31
C SER A 503 -7.62 38.90 35.66
N GLY A 504 -8.60 38.94 36.58
CA GLY A 504 -8.43 39.47 37.93
C GLY A 504 -7.60 38.57 38.85
N ARG A 505 -7.21 37.38 38.38
CA ARG A 505 -6.45 36.36 39.12
C ARG A 505 -5.10 36.01 38.48
N VAL A 506 -4.69 36.76 37.46
CA VAL A 506 -3.41 36.63 36.77
C VAL A 506 -2.53 37.80 37.20
N GLY A 507 -1.29 37.52 37.62
CA GLY A 507 -0.34 38.53 38.04
C GLY A 507 0.28 39.28 36.86
N ASP A 508 0.66 40.54 37.09
CA ASP A 508 1.22 41.44 36.06
C ASP A 508 2.45 40.86 35.34
N GLU A 509 2.53 41.18 34.04
CA GLU A 509 3.50 40.65 33.07
C GLU A 509 4.80 41.47 32.99
N TYR A 510 4.90 42.60 33.70
CA TYR A 510 5.94 43.59 33.42
C TYR A 510 7.35 43.10 33.74
N GLY A 511 8.19 43.03 32.71
CA GLY A 511 9.62 42.72 32.79
C GLY A 511 9.94 41.25 33.06
N THR A 512 9.06 40.32 32.67
CA THR A 512 9.32 38.88 32.76
C THR A 512 9.49 38.22 31.41
N GLU A 513 10.19 37.09 31.41
CA GLU A 513 10.33 36.21 30.24
C GLU A 513 9.11 35.31 30.02
N TYR A 514 8.09 35.43 30.88
CA TYR A 514 6.86 34.65 30.89
C TYR A 514 5.64 35.53 30.62
N PRO A 515 4.54 34.95 30.07
CA PRO A 515 3.26 35.64 29.93
C PRO A 515 2.64 36.12 31.24
N SER A 516 2.98 35.49 32.37
CA SER A 516 2.63 35.97 33.71
C SER A 516 3.60 35.40 34.74
N ARG A 517 3.71 36.04 35.91
CA ARG A 517 4.48 35.51 37.04
C ARG A 517 3.75 34.41 37.80
N TRP A 518 2.44 34.58 37.98
CA TRP A 518 1.63 33.70 38.81
C TRP A 518 0.16 33.85 38.44
N PHE A 519 -0.65 32.83 38.73
CA PHE A 519 -2.10 32.93 38.65
C PHE A 519 -2.80 32.06 39.71
N HIS A 520 -4.06 32.38 40.02
CA HIS A 520 -4.91 31.58 40.88
C HIS A 520 -6.01 30.87 40.08
N ALA A 521 -5.90 29.55 39.94
CA ALA A 521 -6.91 28.71 39.30
C ALA A 521 -7.95 28.25 40.32
N LEU A 522 -9.07 28.97 40.43
CA LEU A 522 -10.16 28.62 41.35
C LEU A 522 -11.04 27.51 40.78
N ALA A 523 -12.05 27.06 41.55
CA ALA A 523 -12.90 25.93 41.16
C ALA A 523 -13.53 26.08 39.76
N GLU A 524 -13.94 27.29 39.37
CA GLU A 524 -14.48 27.60 38.04
C GLU A 524 -13.44 27.43 36.93
N ASP A 525 -12.24 28.00 37.10
CA ASP A 525 -11.14 27.88 36.15
C ASP A 525 -10.69 26.41 36.02
N ARG A 526 -10.62 25.69 37.15
CA ARG A 526 -10.26 24.27 37.18
C ARG A 526 -11.28 23.38 36.48
N VAL A 527 -12.56 23.76 36.46
CA VAL A 527 -13.57 23.07 35.62
C VAL A 527 -13.29 23.31 34.15
N GLU A 528 -12.92 24.53 33.75
CA GLU A 528 -12.58 24.83 32.36
C GLU A 528 -11.28 24.15 31.93
N LEU A 529 -10.26 24.09 32.79
CA LEU A 529 -9.04 23.31 32.55
C LEU A 529 -9.33 21.81 32.36
N LYS A 530 -10.23 21.22 33.15
CA LYS A 530 -10.64 19.82 32.97
C LYS A 530 -11.34 19.60 31.63
N ARG A 531 -12.19 20.54 31.20
CA ARG A 531 -12.84 20.49 29.88
C ARG A 531 -11.83 20.64 28.76
N PHE A 532 -10.87 21.55 28.93
CA PHE A 532 -9.77 21.75 27.99
C PHE A 532 -8.98 20.45 27.79
N VAL A 533 -8.51 19.81 28.87
CA VAL A 533 -7.81 18.52 28.79
C VAL A 533 -8.66 17.44 28.11
N ALA A 534 -9.95 17.35 28.43
CA ALA A 534 -10.85 16.37 27.81
C ALA A 534 -11.03 16.60 26.30
N ARG A 535 -11.04 17.85 25.84
CA ARG A 535 -11.13 18.21 24.42
C ARG A 535 -9.82 17.91 23.67
N SER A 536 -8.67 18.12 24.31
CA SER A 536 -7.35 17.94 23.68
C SER A 536 -6.84 16.49 23.69
N GLY A 537 -7.49 15.58 24.43
CA GLY A 537 -7.16 14.16 24.50
C GLY A 537 -8.07 13.22 23.70
N SER A 538 -9.06 13.77 22.98
CA SER A 538 -9.89 13.07 21.99
C SER A 538 -9.35 13.35 20.59
#